data_AF-A0A7V8BS50-F1
#
_entry.id   AF-A0A7V8BS50-F1
#
_cell.length_a   1.000
_cell.length_b   1.000
_cell.length_c   1.000
_cell.angle_alpha   90.00
_cell.angle_beta   90.00
_cell.angle_gamma   90.00
#
_symmetry.space_group_name_H-M   'P 1'
#
loop_
_entity.id
_entity.type
_entity.pdbx_description
1 polymer ?
#
loop_
_entity_poly.entity_id
_entity_poly.type
_entity_poly.pdbx_seq_one_letter_code
_entity_poly.pdbx_strand_id
1 'polypeptide(L)'
;MLVHNRIFIAAIFSLIFATGCTSPMLTIYKENPLSKEVIIIAGNTENMTIGKTYIVYRNEIHTTLPSSGAHAGHGGHDMGGSTLSRKMVGLILITTILDSKTASAQVVSGDVQNGDIAEE
;
A
#
# COMPACT_ATOMS: atom_id res chain seq x y z
N MET A 1 -19.67 48.91 -7.42
CA MET A 1 -20.31 47.60 -7.66
C MET A 1 -19.39 46.84 -8.62
N LEU A 2 -18.36 46.15 -8.11
CA LEU A 2 -18.30 44.67 -7.97
C LEU A 2 -19.04 43.98 -9.14
N VAL A 3 -18.39 43.28 -10.06
CA VAL A 3 -17.78 41.96 -9.80
C VAL A 3 -16.51 41.76 -10.63
N HIS A 4 -15.44 41.38 -9.93
CA HIS A 4 -14.20 40.86 -10.46
C HIS A 4 -14.38 39.39 -10.85
N ASN A 5 -13.82 39.02 -12.00
CA ASN A 5 -12.92 37.87 -12.14
C ASN A 5 -13.53 36.46 -12.00
N ARG A 6 -13.45 35.68 -13.10
CA ARG A 6 -12.91 34.29 -13.15
C ARG A 6 -13.36 33.57 -14.42
N ILE A 7 -12.72 33.91 -15.53
CA ILE A 7 -12.64 33.03 -16.70
C ILE A 7 -11.16 32.81 -16.91
N PHE A 8 -10.55 31.88 -16.17
CA PHE A 8 -9.24 31.32 -16.51
C PHE A 8 -9.02 30.09 -15.63
N ILE A 9 -8.36 29.08 -16.20
CA ILE A 9 -8.04 27.76 -15.61
C ILE A 9 -9.09 26.68 -15.92
N ALA A 10 -9.37 26.47 -17.21
CA ALA A 10 -9.89 25.20 -17.73
C ALA A 10 -8.88 24.52 -18.69
N ALA A 11 -7.61 24.90 -18.62
CA ALA A 11 -6.55 24.33 -19.42
C ALA A 11 -5.32 24.13 -18.53
N ILE A 12 -4.65 23.00 -18.74
CA ILE A 12 -3.41 22.55 -18.09
C ILE A 12 -3.65 21.80 -16.78
N PHE A 13 -4.01 20.52 -16.88
CA PHE A 13 -3.32 19.44 -16.16
C PHE A 13 -3.52 18.10 -16.92
N SER A 14 -3.33 18.16 -18.24
CA SER A 14 -3.02 16.97 -19.05
C SER A 14 -1.54 17.04 -19.39
N LEU A 15 -0.69 16.86 -18.38
CA LEU A 15 0.72 16.57 -18.61
C LEU A 15 1.03 15.27 -17.88
N ILE A 16 1.07 14.23 -18.70
CA ILE A 16 1.49 12.86 -18.42
C ILE A 16 2.87 12.93 -17.76
N PHE A 17 2.92 12.82 -16.43
CA PHE A 17 4.17 12.49 -15.74
C PHE A 17 4.38 10.99 -15.84
N ALA A 18 4.93 10.58 -16.99
CA ALA A 18 5.62 9.30 -17.12
C ALA A 18 6.95 9.41 -16.36
N THR A 19 6.89 9.22 -15.04
CA THR A 19 8.06 8.98 -14.20
C THR A 19 7.76 7.73 -13.38
N GLY A 20 8.38 6.62 -13.78
CA GLY A 20 8.34 5.29 -13.13
C GLY A 20 7.19 5.03 -12.16
N CYS A 21 6.16 4.29 -12.60
CA CYS A 21 5.04 3.84 -11.77
C CYS A 21 5.50 3.00 -10.58
N THR A 22 5.98 3.63 -9.51
CA THR A 22 5.84 3.10 -8.17
C THR A 22 4.52 3.65 -7.66
N SER A 23 3.46 2.84 -7.73
CA SER A 23 2.21 3.14 -7.02
C SER A 23 2.56 3.56 -5.59
N PRO A 24 1.96 4.65 -5.08
CA PRO A 24 2.24 5.11 -3.73
C PRO A 24 1.95 3.96 -2.76
N MET A 25 2.97 3.44 -2.09
CA MET A 25 2.75 2.42 -1.06
C MET A 25 2.16 3.11 0.16
N LEU A 26 0.94 2.69 0.53
CA LEU A 26 0.23 3.15 1.71
C LEU A 26 0.41 2.09 2.81
N THR A 27 1.15 2.41 3.86
CA THR A 27 1.39 1.45 4.96
C THR A 27 0.25 1.53 5.96
N ILE A 28 -0.25 0.37 6.39
CA ILE A 28 -1.34 0.29 7.36
C ILE A 28 -0.80 0.17 8.79
N TYR A 29 -1.39 0.95 9.69
CA TYR A 29 -1.20 0.89 11.12
C TYR A 29 -2.55 0.75 11.83
N LYS A 30 -2.66 -0.26 12.67
CA LYS A 30 -3.85 -0.63 13.44
C LYS A 30 -3.49 -0.58 14.92
N GLU A 31 -3.98 0.45 15.59
CA GLU A 31 -3.73 0.66 17.02
C GLU A 31 -4.42 -0.41 17.87
N ASN A 32 -5.67 -0.75 17.52
CA ASN A 32 -6.45 -1.79 18.19
C ASN A 32 -6.79 -2.94 17.21
N PRO A 33 -6.28 -4.16 17.42
CA PRO A 33 -6.52 -5.28 16.51
C PRO A 33 -8.00 -5.69 16.40
N LEU A 34 -8.82 -5.36 17.41
CA LEU A 34 -10.26 -5.62 17.42
C LEU A 34 -11.08 -4.52 16.72
N SER A 35 -10.49 -3.34 16.49
CA SER A 35 -11.15 -2.27 15.77
C SER A 35 -11.17 -2.55 14.27
N LYS A 36 -12.20 -2.04 13.59
CA LYS A 36 -12.22 -1.97 12.12
C LYS A 36 -11.56 -0.70 11.60
N GLU A 37 -11.17 0.22 12.47
CA GLU A 37 -10.48 1.44 12.10
C GLU A 37 -8.97 1.21 12.03
N VAL A 38 -8.34 1.75 10.99
CA VAL A 38 -6.90 1.73 10.77
C VAL A 38 -6.43 3.11 10.36
N ILE A 39 -5.19 3.43 10.72
CA ILE A 39 -4.47 4.59 10.22
C ILE A 39 -3.65 4.14 9.02
N ILE A 40 -3.69 4.94 7.97
CA ILE A 40 -2.87 4.79 6.78
C ILE A 40 -1.80 5.86 6.80
N ILE A 41 -0.57 5.45 6.51
CA ILE A 41 0.59 6.31 6.39
C ILE A 41 1.08 6.23 4.95
N ALA A 42 0.94 7.33 4.21
CA ALA A 42 1.39 7.47 2.84
C ALA A 42 2.82 8.03 2.79
N GLY A 43 3.62 7.52 1.85
CA GLY A 43 4.88 8.18 1.46
C GLY A 43 4.65 9.56 0.82
N ASN A 44 3.54 9.73 0.09
CA ASN A 44 3.04 10.98 -0.48
C ASN A 44 1.49 10.97 -0.49
N THR A 45 0.85 12.05 0.00
CA THR A 45 -0.61 12.17 0.11
C THR A 45 -1.34 12.45 -1.19
N GLU A 46 -0.65 12.84 -2.26
CA GLU A 46 -1.28 13.29 -3.50
C GLU A 46 -2.29 12.28 -4.08
N ASN A 47 -2.24 11.03 -3.63
CA ASN A 47 -3.09 9.94 -4.08
C ASN A 47 -4.10 9.42 -3.04
N MET A 48 -4.22 10.02 -1.85
CA MET A 48 -5.26 9.65 -0.87
C MET A 48 -6.54 10.45 -1.11
N THR A 49 -7.67 9.77 -1.30
CA THR A 49 -8.97 10.42 -1.52
C THR A 49 -10.01 9.83 -0.58
N ILE A 50 -10.75 10.69 0.14
CA ILE A 50 -11.86 10.27 1.01
C ILE A 50 -12.92 9.57 0.16
N GLY A 51 -13.42 8.43 0.65
CA GLY A 51 -14.42 7.62 -0.04
C GLY A 51 -13.85 6.65 -1.07
N LYS A 52 -12.53 6.66 -1.33
CA LYS A 52 -11.88 5.63 -2.16
C LYS A 52 -11.56 4.38 -1.37
N THR A 53 -11.71 3.24 -2.04
CA THR A 53 -11.33 1.92 -1.54
C THR A 53 -9.96 1.51 -2.04
N TYR A 54 -9.18 0.86 -1.19
CA TYR A 54 -7.86 0.35 -1.52
C TYR A 54 -7.80 -1.14 -1.23
N ILE A 55 -7.08 -1.88 -2.07
CA ILE A 55 -6.77 -3.29 -1.88
C ILE A 55 -5.58 -3.42 -0.95
N VAL A 56 -5.72 -4.25 0.06
CA VAL A 56 -4.66 -4.51 1.04
C VAL A 56 -3.92 -5.79 0.68
N TYR A 57 -2.59 -5.68 0.62
CA TYR A 57 -1.65 -6.76 0.37
C TYR A 57 -0.74 -6.99 1.57
N ARG A 58 -0.47 -8.26 1.84
CA ARG A 58 0.56 -8.70 2.77
C ARG A 58 1.75 -9.24 2.00
N ASN A 59 2.94 -8.76 2.34
CA ASN A 59 4.18 -9.36 1.87
C ASN A 59 4.42 -10.66 2.62
N GLU A 60 4.48 -11.77 1.90
CA GLU A 60 4.87 -13.07 2.44
C GLU A 60 6.29 -13.38 1.97
N ILE A 61 7.19 -13.65 2.93
CA ILE A 61 8.53 -14.13 2.64
C ILE A 61 8.44 -15.66 2.64
N HIS A 62 8.54 -16.27 1.46
CA HIS A 62 8.76 -17.70 1.37
C HIS A 62 10.26 -17.97 1.38
N THR A 63 10.75 -18.52 2.49
CA THR A 63 12.11 -19.01 2.61
C THR A 63 12.11 -20.51 2.35
N THR A 64 12.67 -20.94 1.22
CA THR A 64 13.03 -22.36 1.06
C THR A 64 14.30 -22.61 1.87
N LEU A 65 14.17 -23.35 2.98
CA LEU A 65 15.32 -23.83 3.72
C LEU A 65 15.99 -24.95 2.92
N PRO A 66 17.33 -24.94 2.75
CA PRO A 66 18.03 -26.06 2.13
C PRO A 66 17.81 -27.31 2.97
N SER A 67 17.45 -28.42 2.33
CA SER A 67 17.19 -29.69 3.04
C SER A 67 18.51 -30.21 3.63
N SER A 68 18.66 -30.14 4.95
CA SER A 68 19.75 -30.79 5.67
C SER A 68 19.50 -32.30 5.70
N GLY A 69 19.98 -33.01 4.68
CA GLY A 69 19.84 -34.47 4.56
C GLY A 69 20.78 -35.11 3.53
N ALA A 70 22.04 -35.33 3.94
CA ALA A 70 23.00 -36.36 3.52
C ALA A 70 23.40 -36.50 2.03
N HIS A 71 24.66 -36.19 1.71
CA HIS A 71 25.73 -37.14 1.34
C HIS A 71 26.99 -36.38 0.87
N ALA A 72 28.17 -36.80 1.33
CA ALA A 72 29.45 -36.26 0.86
C ALA A 72 29.66 -36.67 -0.62
N GLY A 73 29.44 -35.74 -1.54
CA GLY A 73 29.72 -35.96 -2.95
C GLY A 73 29.29 -34.80 -3.83
N HIS A 74 30.27 -34.04 -4.32
CA HIS A 74 30.23 -33.19 -5.51
C HIS A 74 29.02 -32.25 -5.72
N GLY A 75 29.30 -30.95 -5.59
CA GLY A 75 28.77 -29.92 -6.49
C GLY A 75 27.26 -29.67 -6.45
N GLY A 76 26.83 -28.78 -5.56
CA GLY A 76 25.51 -28.18 -5.65
C GLY A 76 25.47 -26.92 -4.81
N HIS A 77 25.49 -25.75 -5.45
CA HIS A 77 25.23 -24.49 -4.76
C HIS A 77 23.73 -24.43 -4.44
N ASP A 78 23.31 -24.98 -3.31
CA ASP A 78 21.96 -24.77 -2.79
C ASP A 78 21.86 -23.35 -2.21
N MET A 79 21.75 -22.37 -3.10
CA MET A 79 21.38 -21.01 -2.72
C MET A 79 19.89 -21.00 -2.40
N GLY A 80 19.54 -21.28 -1.14
CA GLY A 80 18.19 -21.05 -0.63
C GLY A 80 17.74 -19.65 -1.04
N GLY A 81 16.74 -19.57 -1.92
CA GLY A 81 16.19 -18.32 -2.41
C GLY A 81 15.03 -17.89 -1.54
N SER A 82 14.97 -16.60 -1.21
CA SER A 82 13.75 -16.00 -0.66
C SER A 82 12.95 -15.41 -1.80
N THR A 83 11.73 -15.89 -2.01
CA THR A 83 10.78 -15.24 -2.93
C THR A 83 9.86 -14.33 -2.12
N LEU A 84 9.79 -13.06 -2.51
CA LEU A 84 8.77 -12.14 -2.01
C LEU A 84 7.51 -12.34 -2.82
N SER A 85 6.44 -12.79 -2.17
CA SER A 85 5.09 -12.86 -2.75
C SER A 85 4.19 -11.84 -2.08
N ARG A 86 3.18 -11.35 -2.80
CA ARG A 86 2.10 -10.52 -2.23
C ARG A 86 0.81 -11.29 -2.25
N LYS A 87 0.12 -11.29 -1.11
CA LYS A 87 -1.20 -11.89 -0.97
C LYS A 87 -2.22 -10.80 -0.67
N MET A 88 -3.32 -10.77 -1.41
CA MET A 88 -4.46 -9.92 -1.07
C MET A 88 -5.07 -10.41 0.26
N VAL A 89 -5.17 -9.52 1.24
CA VAL A 89 -5.67 -9.84 2.58
C VAL A 89 -6.93 -9.07 2.97
N GLY A 90 -7.26 -7.98 2.26
CA GLY A 90 -8.46 -7.22 2.57
C GLY A 90 -8.71 -5.99 1.70
N LEU A 91 -9.70 -5.21 2.11
CA LEU A 91 -10.10 -3.94 1.51
C LEU A 91 -10.30 -2.91 2.62
N ILE A 92 -9.87 -1.67 2.37
CA ILE A 92 -10.08 -0.53 3.26
C ILE A 92 -10.72 0.63 2.52
N LEU A 93 -11.43 1.50 3.24
CA LEU A 93 -12.08 2.71 2.74
C LEU A 93 -11.53 3.92 3.50
N ILE A 94 -11.00 4.92 2.79
CA ILE A 94 -10.56 6.17 3.43
C ILE A 94 -11.78 6.93 3.95
N THR A 95 -11.82 7.22 5.23
CA THR A 95 -12.91 7.97 5.87
C THR A 95 -12.52 9.41 6.13
N THR A 96 -11.28 9.66 6.54
CA THR A 96 -10.81 10.99 6.95
C THR A 96 -9.33 11.18 6.60
N ILE A 97 -8.96 12.32 6.04
CA ILE A 97 -7.55 12.72 5.91
C ILE A 97 -7.18 13.55 7.15
N LEU A 98 -6.17 13.11 7.89
CA LEU A 98 -5.77 13.73 9.15
C LEU A 98 -4.70 14.80 8.93
N ASP A 99 -3.72 14.51 8.07
CA ASP A 99 -2.66 15.44 7.69
C ASP A 99 -2.11 15.14 6.28
N SER A 100 -0.97 15.74 5.92
CA SER A 100 -0.31 15.57 4.62
C SER A 100 0.36 14.21 4.41
N LYS A 101 0.24 13.24 5.32
CA LYS A 101 0.79 11.88 5.21
C LYS A 101 -0.10 10.82 5.85
N THR A 102 -1.06 11.20 6.68
CA THR A 102 -1.88 10.26 7.44
C THR A 102 -3.37 10.40 7.12
N ALA A 103 -4.05 9.26 7.10
CA ALA A 103 -5.50 9.18 6.95
C ALA A 103 -6.07 8.11 7.87
N SER A 104 -7.30 8.29 8.35
CA SER A 104 -8.09 7.21 8.94
C SER A 104 -8.85 6.48 7.84
N ALA A 105 -8.93 5.16 7.97
CA ALA A 105 -9.66 4.30 7.07
C ALA A 105 -10.39 3.19 7.84
N GLN A 106 -11.46 2.69 7.23
CA GLN A 106 -12.23 1.57 7.76
C GLN A 106 -11.93 0.30 6.96
N VAL A 107 -11.67 -0.79 7.66
CA VAL A 107 -11.58 -2.14 7.07
C VAL A 107 -12.98 -2.56 6.63
N VAL A 108 -13.15 -2.66 5.31
CA VAL A 108 -14.38 -3.11 4.66
C VAL A 108 -14.45 -4.63 4.67
N SER A 109 -13.33 -5.29 4.40
CA SER A 109 -13.23 -6.76 4.45
C SER A 109 -11.80 -7.22 4.70
N GLY A 110 -11.66 -8.47 5.18
CA GLY A 110 -10.37 -9.12 5.35
C GLY A 110 -9.72 -8.93 6.71
N ASP A 111 -8.58 -9.58 6.90
CA ASP A 111 -7.76 -9.51 8.11
C ASP A 111 -6.54 -8.62 7.88
N VAL A 112 -6.75 -7.33 8.06
CA VAL A 112 -5.72 -6.30 7.88
C VAL A 112 -4.89 -6.14 9.16
N GLN A 113 -3.58 -6.15 9.00
CA GLN A 113 -2.58 -6.09 10.06
C GLN A 113 -1.57 -4.96 9.84
N ASN A 114 -0.77 -4.69 10.88
CA ASN A 114 0.27 -3.67 10.84
C ASN A 114 1.35 -4.04 9.83
N GLY A 115 1.73 -3.07 8.99
CA GLY A 115 2.73 -3.25 7.95
C GLY A 115 2.20 -3.86 6.65
N ASP A 116 0.90 -4.20 6.58
CA ASP A 116 0.24 -4.47 5.31
C ASP A 116 0.25 -3.20 4.44
N ILE A 117 0.19 -3.38 3.13
CA ILE A 117 0.30 -2.31 2.12
C ILE A 117 -1.04 -2.17 1.41
N ALA A 118 -1.56 -0.96 1.35
CA ALA A 118 -2.72 -0.61 0.54
C ALA A 118 -2.29 -0.03 -0.81
N GLU A 119 -2.95 -0.47 -1.88
CA GLU A 119 -2.81 0.02 -3.25
C GLU A 119 -4.20 0.23 -3.86
N GLU A 120 -4.35 1.23 -4.75
CA GLU A 120 -5.61 1.51 -5.46
C GLU A 120 -5.85 0.50 -6.59
#